data_AF-A0A957HT70-F1
#
_entry.id   AF-A0A957HT70-F1
#
_cell.length_a   1.000
_cell.length_b   1.000
_cell.length_c   1.000
_cell.angle_alpha   90.00
_cell.angle_beta   90.00
_cell.angle_gamma   90.00
#
_symmetry.space_group_name_H-M   'P 1'
#
loop_
_entity.id
_entity.type
_entity.pdbx_description
1 polymer ?
#
loop_
_entity_poly.entity_id
_entity_poly.type
_entity_poly.pdbx_seq_one_letter_code
_entity_poly.pdbx_strand_id
1 'polypeptide(L)'
;MYKTTGFISFIFRRISGVALVIYLFMHMFVIGSVNAGPEVFDARLALVQTPFFKLMEVLLLAAVIYHGFDGIRILIVDFFHITEYRKSMFYAMFVLFVLVTIAGGVPLILFMLEG
;
A
#
# COMPACT_ATOMS: atom_id res chain seq x y z
N MET A 1 21.94 -11.11 -11.78
CA MET A 1 21.82 -10.13 -10.68
C MET A 1 20.37 -9.71 -10.39
N TYR A 2 19.56 -9.41 -11.41
CA TYR A 2 18.18 -8.88 -11.27
C TYR A 2 17.07 -9.86 -10.83
N LYS A 3 17.39 -11.14 -10.59
CA LYS A 3 16.40 -12.17 -10.21
C LYS A 3 16.50 -12.58 -8.74
N THR A 4 17.34 -11.90 -7.95
CA THR A 4 17.50 -12.22 -6.52
C THR A 4 16.30 -11.71 -5.73
N THR A 5 15.93 -12.41 -4.66
CA THR A 5 14.84 -11.98 -3.77
C THR A 5 15.07 -10.58 -3.21
N GLY A 6 16.33 -10.23 -2.90
CA GLY A 6 16.71 -8.88 -2.45
C GLY A 6 16.48 -7.80 -3.51
N PHE A 7 16.83 -8.05 -4.77
CA PHE A 7 16.60 -7.10 -5.86
C PHE A 7 15.10 -6.91 -6.15
N ILE A 8 14.35 -8.02 -6.18
CA ILE A 8 12.89 -7.99 -6.36
C ILE A 8 12.25 -7.19 -5.23
N SER A 9 12.62 -7.48 -3.97
CA SER A 9 12.13 -6.74 -2.80
C SER A 9 12.43 -5.24 -2.89
N PHE A 10 13.65 -4.88 -3.28
CA PHE A 10 14.07 -3.50 -3.45
C PHE A 10 13.20 -2.76 -4.48
N ILE A 11 12.97 -3.34 -5.67
CA ILE A 11 12.16 -2.71 -6.72
C ILE A 11 10.75 -2.46 -6.21
N PHE A 12 10.09 -3.48 -5.67
CA PHE A 12 8.71 -3.33 -5.21
C PHE A 12 8.60 -2.30 -4.09
N ARG A 13 9.55 -2.24 -3.14
CA ARG A 13 9.55 -1.27 -2.05
C ARG A 13 9.74 0.16 -2.57
N ARG A 14 10.57 0.35 -3.59
CA ARG A 14 10.78 1.66 -4.23
C ARG A 14 9.55 2.12 -4.99
N ILE A 15 8.97 1.26 -5.83
CA ILE A 15 7.77 1.58 -6.60
C ILE A 15 6.61 1.88 -5.65
N SER A 16 6.38 1.04 -4.64
CA SER A 16 5.33 1.29 -3.66
C SER A 16 5.55 2.58 -2.90
N GLY A 17 6.79 2.88 -2.47
CA GLY A 17 7.10 4.15 -1.79
C GLY A 17 6.78 5.38 -2.65
N VAL A 18 7.14 5.37 -3.94
CA VAL A 18 6.81 6.46 -4.87
C VAL A 18 5.30 6.58 -5.06
N ALA A 19 4.59 5.46 -5.22
CA ALA A 19 3.13 5.46 -5.32
C ALA A 19 2.47 6.04 -4.06
N LEU A 20 2.97 5.69 -2.87
CA LEU A 20 2.46 6.21 -1.60
C LEU A 20 2.69 7.71 -1.43
N VAL A 21 3.82 8.24 -1.91
CA VAL A 21 4.07 9.69 -1.90
C VAL A 21 3.06 10.42 -2.81
N ILE A 22 2.83 9.92 -4.02
CA ILE A 22 1.82 10.49 -4.93
C ILE A 22 0.43 10.43 -4.30
N TYR A 23 0.06 9.27 -3.73
CA TYR A 23 -1.18 9.10 -2.99
C TYR A 23 -1.31 10.11 -1.86
N LEU A 24 -0.25 10.34 -1.06
CA LEU A 24 -0.29 11.26 0.06
C LEU A 24 -0.67 12.69 -0.38
N PHE A 25 -0.14 13.18 -1.49
CA PHE A 25 -0.54 14.48 -2.04
C PHE A 25 -2.01 14.51 -2.46
N MET A 26 -2.48 13.49 -3.17
CA MET A 26 -3.91 13.39 -3.55
C MET A 26 -4.81 13.29 -2.31
N HIS A 27 -4.39 12.52 -1.30
CA HIS A 27 -5.11 12.33 -0.05
C HIS A 27 -5.24 13.65 0.71
N MET A 28 -4.15 14.40 0.84
CA MET A 28 -4.17 15.73 1.46
C MET A 28 -5.02 16.74 0.66
N PHE A 29 -5.06 16.64 -0.67
CA PHE A 29 -5.89 17.51 -1.51
C PHE A 29 -7.40 17.30 -1.29
N VAL A 30 -7.82 16.05 -1.11
CA VAL A 30 -9.23 15.71 -0.82
C VAL A 30 -9.55 15.98 0.64
N ILE A 31 -8.85 15.37 1.60
CA ILE A 31 -9.17 15.52 3.03
C ILE A 31 -8.96 16.95 3.50
N GLY A 32 -7.92 17.64 3.02
CA GLY A 32 -7.65 19.04 3.38
C GLY A 32 -8.73 20.02 2.90
N SER A 33 -9.57 19.64 1.95
CA SER A 33 -10.67 20.49 1.48
C SER A 33 -11.79 20.65 2.49
N VAL A 34 -11.81 19.84 3.56
CA VAL A 34 -12.73 20.00 4.68
C VAL A 34 -12.68 21.42 5.27
N ASN A 35 -11.52 22.08 5.20
CA ASN A 35 -11.32 23.46 5.67
C ASN A 35 -12.05 24.50 4.80
N ALA A 36 -12.51 24.14 3.61
CA ALA A 36 -13.25 25.03 2.71
C ALA A 36 -14.78 24.87 2.82
N GLY A 37 -15.25 24.03 3.75
CA GLY A 37 -16.67 23.77 3.99
C GLY A 37 -17.15 22.42 3.43
N PRO A 38 -18.32 21.96 3.91
CA PRO A 38 -18.85 20.64 3.58
C PRO A 38 -19.15 20.48 2.09
N GLU A 39 -19.70 21.49 1.41
CA GLU A 39 -20.04 21.35 -0.02
C GLU A 39 -18.80 21.10 -0.89
N VAL A 40 -17.68 21.77 -0.58
CA VAL A 40 -16.41 21.57 -1.32
C VAL A 40 -15.81 20.20 -1.02
N PHE A 41 -15.91 19.75 0.22
CA PHE A 41 -15.45 18.42 0.63
C PHE A 41 -16.24 17.32 -0.05
N ASP A 42 -17.56 17.37 -0.01
CA ASP A 42 -18.42 16.35 -0.63
C ASP A 42 -18.20 16.29 -2.15
N ALA A 43 -18.04 17.45 -2.80
CA ALA A 43 -17.74 17.52 -4.23
C ALA A 43 -16.39 16.87 -4.59
N ARG A 44 -15.34 17.05 -3.76
CA ARG A 44 -14.04 16.41 -3.99
C ARG A 44 -14.04 14.94 -3.61
N LEU A 45 -14.75 14.57 -2.55
CA LEU A 45 -14.89 13.18 -2.12
C LEU A 45 -15.58 12.35 -3.20
N ALA A 46 -16.58 12.91 -3.89
CA ALA A 46 -17.26 12.25 -5.00
C ALA A 46 -16.29 11.84 -6.14
N LEU A 47 -15.20 12.58 -6.36
CA LEU A 47 -14.20 12.25 -7.39
C LEU A 47 -13.48 10.92 -7.09
N VAL A 48 -13.22 10.63 -5.82
CA VAL A 48 -12.52 9.40 -5.39
C VAL A 48 -13.47 8.25 -5.05
N GLN A 49 -14.77 8.45 -5.15
CA GLN A 49 -15.78 7.39 -4.95
C GLN A 49 -16.17 6.67 -6.25
N THR A 50 -15.57 7.02 -7.38
CA THR A 50 -15.84 6.34 -8.66
C THR A 50 -15.29 4.91 -8.68
N PRO A 51 -15.86 3.99 -9.49
CA PRO A 51 -15.39 2.61 -9.57
C PRO A 51 -13.89 2.47 -9.89
N PHE A 52 -13.35 3.38 -10.69
CA PHE A 52 -11.93 3.42 -10.99
C PHE A 52 -11.09 3.65 -9.72
N PHE A 53 -11.47 4.62 -8.89
CA PHE A 53 -10.74 4.90 -7.64
C PHE A 53 -10.95 3.81 -6.60
N LYS A 54 -12.14 3.18 -6.52
CA LYS A 54 -12.35 1.99 -5.68
C LYS A 54 -11.42 0.83 -6.05
N LEU A 55 -11.15 0.60 -7.34
CA LEU A 55 -10.12 -0.37 -7.76
C LEU A 55 -8.71 0.09 -7.35
N MET A 56 -8.40 1.38 -7.47
CA MET A 56 -7.12 1.93 -7.01
C MET A 56 -6.95 1.82 -5.49
N GLU A 57 -8.01 1.84 -4.68
CA GLU A 57 -7.94 1.62 -3.24
C GLU A 57 -7.42 0.22 -2.89
N VAL A 58 -7.79 -0.81 -3.65
CA VAL A 58 -7.26 -2.17 -3.46
C VAL A 58 -5.77 -2.24 -3.80
N LEU A 59 -5.34 -1.57 -4.87
CA LEU A 59 -3.92 -1.49 -5.22
C LEU A 59 -3.13 -0.67 -4.19
N LEU A 60 -3.71 0.41 -3.69
CA LEU A 60 -3.14 1.23 -2.63
C LEU A 60 -2.98 0.42 -1.34
N LEU A 61 -3.99 -0.36 -0.95
CA LEU A 61 -3.93 -1.26 0.22
C LEU A 61 -2.73 -2.21 0.08
N ALA A 62 -2.60 -2.86 -1.06
CA ALA A 62 -1.47 -3.74 -1.35
C ALA A 62 -0.13 -2.99 -1.27
N ALA A 63 -0.05 -1.78 -1.83
CA ALA A 63 1.17 -0.96 -1.80
C ALA A 63 1.57 -0.56 -0.38
N VAL A 64 0.62 -0.13 0.47
CA VAL A 64 0.87 0.24 1.88
C VAL A 64 1.37 -0.97 2.66
N ILE A 65 0.67 -2.10 2.59
CA ILE A 65 1.03 -3.31 3.33
C ILE A 65 2.41 -3.81 2.91
N TYR A 66 2.66 -3.91 1.61
CA TYR A 66 3.95 -4.34 1.10
C TYR A 66 5.08 -3.40 1.55
N HIS A 67 4.89 -2.08 1.39
CA HIS A 67 5.89 -1.08 1.77
C HIS A 67 6.23 -1.17 3.26
N GLY A 68 5.21 -1.24 4.12
CA GLY A 68 5.37 -1.34 5.56
C GLY A 68 6.09 -2.61 5.97
N PHE A 69 5.63 -3.78 5.53
CA PHE A 69 6.22 -5.06 5.94
C PHE A 69 7.64 -5.25 5.41
N ASP A 70 7.88 -4.92 4.15
CA ASP A 70 9.21 -5.04 3.56
C ASP A 70 10.21 -4.04 4.18
N GLY A 71 9.74 -2.83 4.53
CA GLY A 71 10.50 -1.84 5.30
C GLY A 71 10.88 -2.35 6.69
N ILE A 72 9.91 -2.85 7.46
CA ILE A 72 10.13 -3.43 8.80
C ILE A 72 11.11 -4.61 8.72
N ARG A 73 10.98 -5.48 7.72
CA ARG A 73 11.91 -6.60 7.51
C ARG A 73 13.35 -6.12 7.41
N ILE A 74 13.60 -5.06 6.64
CA ILE A 74 14.96 -4.52 6.47
C ILE A 74 15.44 -3.86 7.74
N LEU A 75 14.60 -3.09 8.43
CA LEU A 75 14.96 -2.54 9.73
C LEU A 75 15.40 -3.64 10.70
N ILE A 76 14.69 -4.76 10.75
CA ILE A 76 15.07 -5.90 11.61
C ILE A 76 16.41 -6.49 11.15
N VAL A 77 16.57 -6.80 9.86
CA VAL A 77 17.80 -7.42 9.34
C VAL A 77 19.02 -6.54 9.59
N ASP A 78 18.89 -5.24 9.34
CA ASP A 78 19.99 -4.28 9.44
C ASP A 78 20.30 -3.94 10.90
N PHE A 79 19.28 -3.76 11.73
CA PHE A 79 19.45 -3.40 13.15
C PHE A 79 20.06 -4.56 13.96
N PHE A 80 19.60 -5.79 13.72
CA PHE A 80 20.09 -6.98 14.44
C PHE A 80 21.24 -7.70 13.74
N HIS A 81 21.68 -7.22 12.57
CA HIS A 81 22.77 -7.81 11.77
C HIS A 81 22.54 -9.29 11.36
N ILE A 82 21.28 -9.72 11.24
CA ILE A 82 20.87 -11.12 10.99
C ILE A 82 20.69 -11.43 9.49
N THR A 83 21.76 -11.24 8.71
CA THR A 83 21.69 -11.31 7.24
C THR A 83 21.41 -12.70 6.68
N GLU A 84 21.70 -13.76 7.42
CA GLU A 84 21.47 -15.15 7.07
C GLU A 84 19.97 -15.49 6.94
N TYR A 85 19.09 -14.80 7.68
CA TYR A 85 17.64 -15.01 7.62
C TYR A 85 16.92 -14.13 6.59
N ARG A 86 17.63 -13.26 5.85
CA ARG A 86 17.00 -12.29 4.92
C ARG A 86 16.05 -12.94 3.90
N LYS A 87 16.39 -14.16 3.43
CA LYS A 87 15.59 -14.87 2.43
C LYS A 87 14.33 -15.49 3.03
N SER A 88 14.43 -16.16 4.18
CA SER A 88 13.26 -16.72 4.87
C SER A 88 12.32 -15.62 5.35
N MET A 89 12.86 -14.53 5.90
CA MET A 89 12.08 -13.37 6.30
C MET A 89 11.36 -12.69 5.12
N PHE A 90 11.97 -12.63 3.93
CA PHE A 90 11.28 -12.13 2.74
C PHE A 90 10.03 -12.95 2.41
N TYR A 91 10.14 -14.28 2.39
CA TYR A 91 8.97 -15.12 2.11
C TYR A 91 7.91 -15.05 3.21
N ALA A 92 8.31 -15.03 4.48
CA ALA A 92 7.38 -14.85 5.59
C ALA A 92 6.59 -13.54 5.47
N MET A 93 7.28 -12.43 5.19
CA MET A 93 6.65 -11.12 4.98
C MET A 93 5.80 -11.07 3.72
N PHE A 94 6.21 -11.77 2.65
CA PHE A 94 5.43 -11.86 1.42
C PHE A 94 4.12 -12.64 1.64
N VAL A 95 4.15 -13.75 2.38
CA VAL A 95 2.95 -14.49 2.77
C VAL A 95 2.03 -13.62 3.60
N LEU A 96 2.57 -12.92 4.61
CA LEU A 96 1.78 -12.00 5.44
C LEU A 96 1.17 -10.87 4.60
N PHE A 97 1.93 -10.30 3.66
CA PHE A 97 1.44 -9.31 2.70
C PHE A 97 0.24 -9.84 1.91
N VAL A 98 0.32 -11.05 1.34
CA VAL A 98 -0.77 -11.64 0.56
C VAL A 98 -2.00 -11.87 1.45
N LEU A 99 -1.82 -12.45 2.63
CA LEU A 99 -2.92 -12.75 3.56
C LEU A 99 -3.66 -11.48 3.99
N VAL A 100 -2.93 -10.44 4.42
CA VAL A 100 -3.53 -9.19 4.88
C VAL A 100 -4.18 -8.43 3.72
N THR A 101 -3.55 -8.43 2.54
CA THR A 101 -4.14 -7.80 1.34
C THR A 101 -5.42 -8.50 0.93
N ILE A 102 -5.51 -9.82 0.96
CA ILE A 102 -6.75 -10.56 0.68
C ILE A 102 -7.79 -10.26 1.76
N ALA A 103 -7.42 -10.31 3.04
CA ALA A 103 -8.34 -10.08 4.15
C ALA A 103 -8.98 -8.68 4.10
N GLY A 104 -8.23 -7.64 3.73
CA GLY A 104 -8.77 -6.28 3.58
C GLY A 104 -9.38 -6.01 2.20
N GLY A 105 -8.80 -6.59 1.14
CA GLY A 105 -9.20 -6.33 -0.26
C GLY A 105 -10.49 -7.03 -0.66
N VAL A 106 -10.76 -8.24 -0.15
CA VAL A 106 -12.02 -8.96 -0.45
C VAL A 106 -13.25 -8.16 0.00
N PRO A 107 -13.34 -7.66 1.26
CA PRO A 107 -14.44 -6.79 1.67
C PRO A 107 -14.58 -5.53 0.81
N LEU A 108 -13.47 -4.89 0.44
CA LEU A 108 -13.47 -3.71 -0.44
C LEU A 108 -14.08 -4.01 -1.82
N ILE A 109 -13.72 -5.14 -2.41
CA ILE A 109 -14.26 -5.57 -3.71
C ILE A 109 -15.74 -5.94 -3.58
N LEU A 110 -16.13 -6.67 -2.54
CA LEU A 110 -17.53 -7.03 -2.31
C LEU A 110 -18.41 -5.78 -2.16
N PHE A 111 -17.98 -4.83 -1.33
CA PHE A 111 -18.66 -3.55 -1.17
C PHE A 111 -18.77 -2.76 -2.48
N MET A 112 -17.76 -2.85 -3.37
CA MET A 112 -17.81 -2.23 -4.69
C MET A 112 -18.83 -2.92 -5.63
N LEU A 113 -19.11 -4.20 -5.44
CA LEU A 113 -20.06 -4.95 -6.28
C LEU A 113 -21.52 -4.82 -5.80
N GLU A 114 -21.72 -4.47 -4.53
CA GLU A 114 -23.04 -4.32 -3.90
C GLU A 114 -23.70 -2.96 -4.13
N GLY A 115 -22.95 -1.93 -4.57
CA GLY A 115 -23.43 -0.56 -4.79
C GLY A 115 -23.14 -0.03 -6.17
#